data_AF-A0A2Z6S904-F1
#
_entry.id   AF-A0A2Z6S904-F1
#
_cell.length_a   1.000
_cell.length_b   1.000
_cell.length_c   1.000
_cell.angle_alpha   90.00
_cell.angle_beta   90.00
_cell.angle_gamma   90.00
#
_symmetry.space_group_name_H-M   'P 1'
#
loop_
_entity.id
_entity.type
_entity.pdbx_description
1 polymer ?
#
loop_
_entity_poly.entity_id
_entity_poly.type
_entity_poly.pdbx_seq_one_letter_code
_entity_poly.pdbx_strand_id
1 'polypeptide(L)'
;MAFWRLHPKQIRTCEEYKAELKEENYHLRSELQTEVDSNHQNEKQIRDLEREYARCERKIQTLNGEIERLENTSEEEIEKYVSDLEKRLEKSEEQVDRLQCRIRTISSQKNTPEWRNSPDLYNPNINLEMANITELANAIDGYMENRTTTRDILIDQIKRATRQVCRKENILHQALICEQRRRYYAKAERDLAITRRDLAEAAMGRIRNAHHLQRSRGDVGLLVYNQDRLYERYEKWKNKTHAKRQNILNLQEQIFALQNNPPNIQQIGIIGYGPPIFYGRPGEDPEDWLREMQRYIIASRINVAPGAGQAPRREEAFGLVVSCLAGNALNWYNTRVKGKNWRCNNLSDNLGVADLNAVRGLNAGNDGNQIGGLNTAGEFQGKAAAKIGRIGAGIATGADIIPNGTWDEDWSIAGGELVDNAPVAPNTGGSLPAVTIAPDIKLGQLLYLFRTAYTTVEHLK
;
A
#
# COMPACT_ATOMS: atom_id res chain seq x y z
N MET A 1 28.87 11.82 -44.75
CA MET A 1 27.62 11.08 -44.52
C MET A 1 27.42 10.93 -43.02
N ALA A 2 26.60 11.79 -42.42
CA ALA A 2 26.33 11.77 -40.99
C ALA A 2 25.03 10.99 -40.73
N PHE A 3 25.15 9.82 -40.11
CA PHE A 3 24.02 9.06 -39.60
C PHE A 3 23.46 9.76 -38.36
N TRP A 4 22.24 10.27 -38.47
CA TRP A 4 21.46 10.72 -37.32
C TRP A 4 21.11 9.51 -36.45
N ARG A 5 21.78 9.37 -35.29
CA ARG A 5 21.34 8.45 -34.24
C ARG A 5 20.04 8.98 -33.64
N LEU A 6 18.94 8.26 -33.81
CA LEU A 6 17.72 8.50 -33.05
C LEU A 6 17.95 8.17 -31.57
N HIS A 7 17.56 9.10 -30.69
CA HIS A 7 17.59 8.90 -29.25
C HIS A 7 16.57 7.83 -28.81
N PRO A 8 16.98 6.84 -27.99
CA PRO A 8 16.07 5.83 -27.46
C PRO A 8 15.37 6.39 -26.21
N LYS A 9 14.20 7.00 -26.38
CA LYS A 9 13.30 7.28 -25.26
C LYS A 9 12.02 6.45 -25.41
N GLN A 10 12.02 5.33 -24.68
CA GLN A 10 10.85 4.73 -24.01
C GLN A 10 9.65 4.37 -24.89
N ILE A 11 9.84 3.48 -25.87
CA ILE A 11 8.73 2.64 -26.35
C ILE A 11 8.80 1.36 -25.52
N ARG A 12 8.18 1.36 -24.34
CA ARG A 12 8.00 0.10 -23.60
C ARG A 12 6.95 -0.73 -24.31
N THR A 13 7.28 -1.96 -24.63
CA THR A 13 6.35 -2.86 -25.31
C THR A 13 5.25 -3.32 -24.33
N CYS A 14 4.09 -3.70 -24.84
CA CYS A 14 3.00 -4.20 -24.00
C CYS A 14 3.43 -5.43 -23.18
N GLU A 15 4.43 -6.18 -23.67
CA GLU A 15 5.03 -7.32 -22.98
C GLU A 15 5.86 -6.92 -21.76
N GLU A 16 6.59 -5.80 -21.82
CA GLU A 16 7.38 -5.29 -20.68
C GLU A 16 6.47 -4.87 -19.53
N TYR A 17 5.37 -4.15 -19.80
CA TYR A 17 4.38 -3.82 -18.77
C TYR A 17 3.73 -5.06 -18.17
N LYS A 18 3.48 -6.09 -18.98
CA LYS A 18 2.94 -7.37 -18.51
C LYS A 18 3.94 -8.13 -17.64
N ALA A 19 5.24 -8.04 -17.95
CA ALA A 19 6.31 -8.63 -17.15
C ALA A 19 6.47 -7.90 -15.81
N GLU A 20 6.51 -6.57 -15.81
CA GLU A 20 6.56 -5.74 -14.60
C GLU A 20 5.38 -6.04 -13.66
N LEU A 21 4.15 -6.11 -14.20
CA LEU A 21 2.97 -6.46 -13.41
C LEU A 21 3.03 -7.88 -12.86
N LYS A 22 3.59 -8.85 -13.58
CA LYS A 22 3.76 -10.22 -13.08
C LYS A 22 4.79 -10.26 -11.95
N GLU A 23 5.86 -9.50 -12.06
CA GLU A 23 6.91 -9.42 -11.05
C GLU A 23 6.42 -8.72 -9.78
N GLU A 24 5.69 -7.61 -9.91
CA GLU A 24 4.99 -6.99 -8.78
C GLU A 24 3.98 -7.95 -8.13
N ASN A 25 3.21 -8.71 -8.92
CA ASN A 25 2.27 -9.70 -8.39
C ASN A 25 2.99 -10.82 -7.62
N TYR A 26 4.14 -11.27 -8.11
CA TYR A 26 4.97 -12.25 -7.43
C TYR A 26 5.52 -11.70 -6.10
N HIS A 27 6.01 -10.46 -6.11
CA HIS A 27 6.53 -9.80 -4.91
C HIS A 27 5.42 -9.62 -3.86
N LEU A 28 4.23 -9.17 -4.27
CA LEU A 28 3.08 -9.02 -3.39
C LEU A 28 2.62 -10.35 -2.80
N ARG A 29 2.66 -11.44 -3.57
CA ARG A 29 2.36 -12.79 -3.08
C ARG A 29 3.39 -13.26 -2.05
N SER A 30 4.66 -12.96 -2.28
CA SER A 30 5.73 -13.29 -1.34
C SER A 30 5.58 -12.51 -0.03
N GLU A 31 5.33 -11.20 -0.08
CA GLU A 31 5.09 -10.38 1.11
C GLU A 31 3.84 -10.85 1.87
N LEU A 32 2.75 -11.12 1.14
CA LEU A 32 1.53 -11.65 1.75
C LEU A 32 1.78 -12.98 2.47
N GLN A 33 2.58 -13.87 1.88
CA GLN A 33 2.91 -15.15 2.51
C GLN A 33 3.72 -14.93 3.80
N THR A 34 4.71 -14.03 3.79
CA THR A 34 5.50 -13.74 5.00
C THR A 34 4.65 -13.14 6.12
N GLU A 35 3.67 -12.29 5.79
CA GLU A 35 2.73 -11.74 6.77
C GLU A 35 1.76 -12.82 7.30
N VAL A 36 1.30 -13.74 6.44
CA VAL A 36 0.49 -14.89 6.88
C VAL A 36 1.27 -15.77 7.85
N ASP A 37 2.53 -16.06 7.56
CA ASP A 37 3.38 -16.89 8.42
C ASP A 37 3.65 -16.20 9.77
N SER A 38 3.91 -14.88 9.75
CA SER A 38 4.06 -14.04 10.94
C SER A 38 2.78 -14.04 11.79
N ASN A 39 1.62 -13.86 11.16
CA ASN A 39 0.33 -13.92 11.84
C ASN A 39 0.04 -15.28 12.46
N HIS A 40 0.35 -16.37 11.76
CA HIS A 40 0.19 -17.71 12.32
C HIS A 40 1.05 -17.92 13.57
N GLN A 41 2.28 -17.39 13.57
CA GLN A 41 3.17 -17.43 14.71
C GLN A 41 2.65 -16.57 15.88
N ASN A 42 2.13 -15.37 15.60
CA ASN A 42 1.52 -14.49 16.61
C ASN A 42 0.29 -15.15 17.26
N GLU A 43 -0.58 -15.78 16.46
CA GLU A 43 -1.71 -16.54 16.99
C GLU A 43 -1.27 -17.67 17.93
N LYS A 44 -0.19 -18.38 17.59
CA LYS A 44 0.36 -19.42 18.45
C LYS A 44 0.86 -18.84 19.78
N GLN A 45 1.57 -17.72 19.75
CA GLN A 45 2.02 -17.03 20.96
C GLN A 45 0.85 -16.56 21.83
N ILE A 46 -0.21 -16.01 21.22
CA ILE A 46 -1.42 -15.60 21.93
C ILE A 46 -2.05 -16.80 22.65
N ARG A 47 -2.23 -17.92 21.94
CA ARG A 47 -2.79 -19.14 22.53
C ARG A 47 -1.96 -19.68 23.70
N ASP A 48 -0.64 -19.59 23.61
CA ASP A 48 0.25 -20.03 24.69
C ASP A 48 0.15 -19.08 25.91
N LEU A 49 0.11 -17.77 25.68
CA LEU A 49 -0.10 -16.77 26.74
C LEU A 49 -1.47 -16.92 27.42
N GLU A 50 -2.52 -17.19 26.67
CA GLU A 50 -3.86 -17.45 27.23
C GLU A 50 -3.87 -18.68 28.15
N ARG A 51 -3.12 -19.74 27.79
CA ARG A 51 -2.97 -20.92 28.66
C ARG A 51 -2.20 -20.59 29.94
N GLU A 52 -1.15 -19.79 29.84
CA GLU A 52 -0.39 -19.36 31.02
C GLU A 52 -1.22 -18.47 31.95
N TYR A 53 -2.00 -17.55 31.37
CA TYR A 53 -2.92 -16.71 32.12
C TYR A 53 -3.95 -17.56 32.88
N ALA A 54 -4.62 -18.50 32.20
CA ALA A 54 -5.58 -19.41 32.81
C ALA A 54 -4.96 -20.34 33.87
N ARG A 55 -3.65 -20.61 33.78
CA ARG A 55 -2.91 -21.35 34.82
C ARG A 55 -2.66 -20.48 36.05
N CYS A 56 -2.24 -19.22 35.86
CA CYS A 56 -2.05 -18.26 36.94
C CYS A 56 -3.36 -17.99 37.67
N GLU A 57 -4.47 -17.80 36.95
CA GLU A 57 -5.79 -17.58 37.54
C GLU A 57 -6.20 -18.73 38.47
N ARG A 58 -6.06 -19.99 38.01
CA ARG A 58 -6.31 -21.17 38.86
C ARG A 58 -5.42 -21.23 40.09
N LYS A 59 -4.15 -20.82 39.97
CA LYS A 59 -3.21 -20.76 41.10
C LYS A 59 -3.68 -19.72 42.14
N ILE A 60 -4.11 -18.55 41.69
CA ILE A 60 -4.65 -17.49 42.56
C ILE A 60 -5.90 -17.97 43.28
N GLN A 61 -6.83 -18.61 42.58
CA GLN A 61 -8.04 -19.17 43.19
C GLN A 61 -7.71 -20.21 44.27
N THR A 62 -6.74 -21.08 44.00
CA THR A 62 -6.31 -22.09 44.97
C THR A 62 -5.70 -21.46 46.21
N LEU A 63 -4.77 -20.51 46.03
CA LEU A 63 -4.11 -19.81 47.13
C LEU A 63 -5.10 -18.99 47.97
N ASN A 64 -6.07 -18.32 47.34
CA ASN A 64 -7.10 -17.59 48.06
C ASN A 64 -7.95 -18.52 48.94
N GLY A 65 -8.32 -19.70 48.44
CA GLY A 65 -9.04 -20.69 49.23
C GLY A 65 -8.20 -21.27 50.38
N GLU A 66 -6.87 -21.37 50.22
CA GLU A 66 -5.97 -21.76 51.31
C GLU A 66 -5.86 -20.67 52.38
N ILE A 67 -5.76 -19.40 51.98
CA ILE A 67 -5.73 -18.26 52.91
C ILE A 67 -7.01 -18.20 53.74
N GLU A 68 -8.18 -18.29 53.10
CA GLU A 68 -9.48 -18.25 53.80
C GLU A 68 -9.61 -19.38 54.83
N ARG A 69 -9.17 -20.59 54.49
CA ARG A 69 -9.16 -21.72 55.44
C ARG A 69 -8.25 -21.48 56.63
N LEU A 70 -7.05 -20.94 56.40
CA LEU A 70 -6.09 -20.64 57.46
C LEU A 70 -6.60 -19.54 58.37
N GLU A 71 -7.21 -18.49 57.81
CA GLU A 71 -7.82 -17.40 58.55
C GLU A 71 -8.91 -17.93 59.48
N ASN A 72 -9.89 -18.67 58.95
CA ASN A 72 -10.98 -19.26 59.75
C ASN A 72 -10.44 -20.18 60.86
N THR A 73 -9.45 -21.03 60.55
CA THR A 73 -8.86 -21.93 61.55
C THR A 73 -8.19 -21.14 62.68
N SER A 74 -7.46 -20.07 62.35
CA SER A 74 -6.80 -19.24 63.35
C SER A 74 -7.80 -18.41 64.18
N GLU A 75 -8.90 -17.97 63.59
CA GLU A 75 -9.97 -17.25 64.28
C GLU A 75 -10.67 -18.17 65.30
N GLU A 76 -11.01 -19.41 64.90
CA GLU A 76 -11.56 -20.43 65.81
C GLU A 76 -10.62 -20.75 66.98
N GLU A 77 -9.31 -20.86 66.71
CA GLU A 77 -8.31 -21.10 67.75
C GLU A 77 -8.22 -19.92 68.73
N ILE A 78 -8.22 -18.68 68.23
CA ILE A 78 -8.21 -17.47 69.05
C ILE A 78 -9.48 -17.38 69.90
N GLU A 79 -10.65 -17.62 69.32
CA GLU A 79 -11.94 -17.59 70.03
C GLU A 79 -11.96 -18.58 71.20
N LYS A 80 -11.45 -19.80 70.96
CA LYS A 80 -11.32 -20.82 72.01
C LYS A 80 -10.37 -20.39 73.14
N TYR A 81 -9.23 -19.78 72.79
CA TYR A 81 -8.26 -19.28 73.77
C TYR A 81 -8.84 -18.12 74.60
N VAL A 82 -9.56 -17.18 73.97
CA VAL A 82 -10.23 -16.07 74.66
C VAL A 82 -11.28 -16.60 75.62
N SER A 83 -12.13 -17.55 75.20
CA SER A 83 -13.15 -18.16 76.06
C SER A 83 -12.56 -18.85 77.30
N ASP A 84 -11.39 -19.51 77.17
CA ASP A 84 -10.70 -20.10 78.33
C ASP A 84 -10.17 -19.04 79.29
N LEU A 85 -9.60 -17.94 78.76
CA LEU A 85 -9.11 -16.83 79.58
C LEU A 85 -10.25 -16.12 80.33
N GLU A 86 -11.38 -15.90 79.68
CA GLU A 86 -12.59 -15.31 80.31
C GLU A 86 -13.07 -16.16 81.49
N LYS A 87 -13.19 -17.48 81.32
CA LYS A 87 -13.58 -18.39 82.41
C LYS A 87 -12.60 -18.38 83.57
N ARG A 88 -11.29 -18.28 83.27
CA ARG A 88 -10.25 -18.19 84.32
C ARG A 88 -10.32 -16.86 85.07
N LEU A 89 -10.63 -15.77 84.38
CA LEU A 89 -10.80 -14.46 84.98
C LEU A 89 -12.00 -14.44 85.93
N GLU A 90 -13.16 -14.91 85.47
CA GLU A 90 -14.39 -15.02 86.28
C GLU A 90 -14.14 -15.81 87.58
N LYS A 91 -13.49 -16.97 87.48
CA LYS A 91 -13.11 -17.77 88.65
C LYS A 91 -12.20 -17.03 89.62
N SER A 92 -11.29 -16.20 89.12
CA SER A 92 -10.39 -15.41 89.97
C SER A 92 -11.12 -14.26 90.66
N GLU A 93 -12.09 -13.61 89.99
CA GLU A 93 -12.95 -12.58 90.57
C GLU A 93 -13.77 -13.16 91.73
N GLU A 94 -14.39 -14.33 91.56
CA GLU A 94 -15.10 -15.03 92.64
C GLU A 94 -14.19 -15.36 93.84
N GLN A 95 -12.91 -15.63 93.60
CA GLN A 95 -11.95 -15.88 94.68
C GLN A 95 -11.60 -14.60 95.43
N VAL A 96 -11.43 -13.49 94.71
CA VAL A 96 -11.20 -12.16 95.31
C VAL A 96 -12.38 -11.77 96.19
N ASP A 97 -13.62 -11.93 95.71
CA ASP A 97 -14.82 -11.62 96.49
C ASP A 97 -14.93 -12.46 97.77
N ARG A 98 -14.64 -13.77 97.68
CA ARG A 98 -14.59 -14.65 98.85
C ARG A 98 -13.55 -14.19 99.88
N LEU A 99 -12.36 -13.78 99.42
CA LEU A 99 -11.31 -13.28 100.29
C LEU A 99 -11.71 -11.95 100.94
N GLN A 100 -12.34 -11.04 100.20
CA GLN A 100 -12.85 -9.78 100.74
C GLN A 100 -13.90 -10.00 101.84
N CYS A 101 -14.81 -10.96 101.67
CA CYS A 101 -15.77 -11.34 102.71
C CYS A 101 -15.08 -11.83 103.99
N ARG A 102 -14.08 -12.72 103.86
CA ARG A 102 -13.30 -13.22 105.02
C ARG A 102 -12.57 -12.11 105.77
N ILE A 103 -11.94 -11.19 105.03
CA ILE A 103 -11.25 -10.03 105.62
C ILE A 103 -12.23 -9.16 106.43
N ARG A 104 -13.45 -8.98 105.91
CA ARG A 104 -14.52 -8.23 106.58
C ARG A 104 -14.91 -8.90 107.91
N THR A 105 -15.07 -10.23 107.92
CA THR A 105 -15.39 -11.01 109.14
C THR A 105 -14.30 -10.93 110.21
N ILE A 106 -13.03 -11.09 109.84
CA ILE A 106 -11.90 -11.02 110.79
C ILE A 106 -11.80 -9.62 111.42
N SER A 107 -12.01 -8.58 110.61
CA SER A 107 -12.03 -7.19 111.09
C SER A 107 -13.13 -6.94 112.14
N SER A 108 -14.27 -7.63 112.05
CA SER A 108 -15.35 -7.54 113.03
C SER A 108 -15.04 -8.26 114.36
N GLN A 109 -14.34 -9.40 114.32
CA GLN A 109 -14.01 -10.20 115.53
C GLN A 109 -12.98 -9.52 116.44
N LYS A 110 -12.09 -8.69 115.87
CA LYS A 110 -11.06 -7.95 116.61
C LYS A 110 -11.62 -6.93 117.64
N ASN A 111 -12.93 -6.65 117.61
CA ASN A 111 -13.55 -5.59 118.41
C ASN A 111 -14.35 -6.09 119.64
N THR A 112 -14.04 -7.27 120.21
CA THR A 112 -14.71 -7.78 121.44
C THR A 112 -13.73 -8.07 122.59
N PRO A 113 -13.96 -7.63 123.84
CA PRO A 113 -13.03 -7.84 124.97
C PRO A 113 -13.62 -8.70 126.12
N GLU A 114 -13.05 -9.89 126.34
CA GLU A 114 -13.28 -10.77 127.50
C GLU A 114 -11.97 -11.56 127.75
N TRP A 115 -11.33 -11.71 128.91
CA TRP A 115 -11.69 -11.56 130.33
C TRP A 115 -10.43 -11.30 131.20
N ARG A 116 -10.68 -10.78 132.41
CA ARG A 116 -9.76 -10.33 133.49
C ARG A 116 -9.34 -11.46 134.46
N ASN A 117 -8.11 -11.30 135.01
CA ASN A 117 -7.67 -11.37 136.44
C ASN A 117 -8.11 -12.59 137.33
N SER A 118 -7.39 -13.12 138.33
CA SER A 118 -6.59 -12.52 139.42
C SER A 118 -6.06 -13.66 140.37
N PRO A 119 -5.51 -13.45 141.60
CA PRO A 119 -4.18 -13.89 142.02
C PRO A 119 -4.12 -14.83 143.26
N ASP A 120 -2.91 -14.96 143.81
CA ASP A 120 -2.52 -15.40 145.17
C ASP A 120 -2.30 -16.90 145.40
N LEU A 121 -1.06 -17.25 145.81
CA LEU A 121 -0.73 -17.92 147.08
C LEU A 121 0.75 -18.30 147.12
N TYR A 122 1.47 -17.71 148.07
CA TYR A 122 2.86 -18.02 148.41
C TYR A 122 2.87 -19.13 149.47
N ASN A 123 3.34 -20.34 149.15
CA ASN A 123 3.74 -21.40 150.11
C ASN A 123 4.40 -22.60 149.40
N PRO A 124 5.15 -23.50 150.06
CA PRO A 124 6.54 -23.46 150.50
C PRO A 124 7.34 -24.59 149.82
N ASN A 125 8.02 -24.37 148.69
CA ASN A 125 8.66 -25.51 148.00
C ASN A 125 9.93 -25.21 147.19
N ILE A 126 10.76 -24.28 147.67
CA ILE A 126 11.96 -23.80 146.95
C ILE A 126 12.96 -24.94 146.63
N ASN A 127 12.99 -26.03 147.42
CA ASN A 127 13.93 -27.14 147.19
C ASN A 127 13.44 -28.20 146.17
N LEU A 128 12.12 -28.42 146.02
CA LEU A 128 11.58 -29.23 144.93
C LEU A 128 11.53 -28.41 143.63
N GLU A 129 11.32 -27.10 143.75
CA GLU A 129 11.39 -26.16 142.64
C GLU A 129 12.81 -26.04 142.09
N MET A 130 13.88 -26.03 142.89
CA MET A 130 15.25 -26.01 142.35
C MET A 130 15.61 -27.28 141.56
N ALA A 131 15.14 -28.47 141.98
CA ALA A 131 15.33 -29.71 141.22
C ALA A 131 14.56 -29.70 139.89
N ASN A 132 13.30 -29.27 139.91
CA ASN A 132 12.48 -29.10 138.70
C ASN A 132 12.99 -27.95 137.82
N ILE A 133 13.56 -26.88 138.38
CA ILE A 133 14.20 -25.77 137.64
C ILE A 133 15.49 -26.27 136.99
N THR A 134 16.24 -27.18 137.60
CA THR A 134 17.46 -27.76 137.01
C THR A 134 17.11 -28.74 135.89
N GLU A 135 16.09 -29.59 136.05
CA GLU A 135 15.58 -30.42 134.95
C GLU A 135 14.93 -29.58 133.84
N LEU A 136 14.17 -28.53 134.16
CA LEU A 136 13.63 -27.59 133.18
C LEU A 136 14.74 -26.80 132.50
N ALA A 137 15.80 -26.42 133.20
CA ALA A 137 16.96 -25.75 132.62
C ALA A 137 17.67 -26.68 131.64
N ASN A 138 17.92 -27.95 132.01
CA ASN A 138 18.49 -28.94 131.10
C ASN A 138 17.56 -29.29 129.92
N ALA A 139 16.25 -29.34 130.14
CA ALA A 139 15.26 -29.54 129.08
C ALA A 139 15.17 -28.32 128.15
N ILE A 140 15.29 -27.10 128.68
CA ILE A 140 15.37 -25.85 127.92
C ILE A 140 16.68 -25.80 127.14
N ASP A 141 17.81 -26.21 127.73
CA ASP A 141 19.12 -26.22 127.07
C ASP A 141 19.15 -27.24 125.93
N GLY A 142 18.65 -28.46 126.15
CA GLY A 142 18.46 -29.48 125.10
C GLY A 142 17.44 -29.04 124.02
N TYR A 143 16.38 -28.32 124.39
CA TYR A 143 15.44 -27.71 123.44
C TYR A 143 16.07 -26.55 122.65
N MET A 144 16.98 -25.80 123.25
CA MET A 144 17.73 -24.71 122.62
C MET A 144 18.85 -25.23 121.72
N GLU A 145 19.50 -26.35 122.04
CA GLU A 145 20.39 -27.08 121.11
C GLU A 145 19.59 -27.62 119.92
N ASN A 146 18.42 -28.23 120.14
CA ASN A 146 17.51 -28.65 119.06
C ASN A 146 17.04 -27.46 118.20
N ARG A 147 16.78 -26.29 118.79
CA ARG A 147 16.49 -25.04 118.06
C ARG A 147 17.70 -24.57 117.26
N THR A 148 18.92 -24.75 117.76
CA THR A 148 20.16 -24.39 117.07
C THR A 148 20.41 -25.34 115.90
N THR A 149 20.24 -26.65 116.08
CA THR A 149 20.28 -27.66 115.00
C THR A 149 19.17 -27.44 113.97
N THR A 150 17.95 -27.13 114.39
CA THR A 150 16.82 -26.81 113.50
C THR A 150 17.06 -25.51 112.74
N ARG A 151 17.65 -24.49 113.38
CA ARG A 151 18.09 -23.26 112.71
C ARG A 151 19.16 -23.53 111.67
N ASP A 152 20.16 -24.35 111.98
CA ASP A 152 21.23 -24.69 111.03
C ASP A 152 20.71 -25.47 109.82
N ILE A 153 19.78 -26.42 110.02
CA ILE A 153 19.10 -27.14 108.93
C ILE A 153 18.29 -26.17 108.06
N LEU A 154 17.50 -25.27 108.67
CA LEU A 154 16.75 -24.25 107.94
C LEU A 154 17.67 -23.30 107.18
N ILE A 155 18.78 -22.88 107.79
CA ILE A 155 19.81 -22.04 107.14
C ILE A 155 20.39 -22.78 105.92
N ASP A 156 20.68 -24.07 106.03
CA ASP A 156 21.24 -24.85 104.92
C ASP A 156 20.21 -25.07 103.79
N GLN A 157 18.95 -25.33 104.15
CA GLN A 157 17.83 -25.41 103.19
C GLN A 157 17.60 -24.08 102.48
N ILE A 158 17.58 -22.96 103.21
CA ILE A 158 17.48 -21.60 102.64
C ILE A 158 18.66 -21.34 101.72
N LYS A 159 19.91 -21.63 102.14
CA LYS A 159 21.09 -21.47 101.29
C LYS A 159 21.00 -22.30 100.00
N ARG A 160 20.50 -23.54 100.06
CA ARG A 160 20.28 -24.38 98.87
C ARG A 160 19.21 -23.81 97.96
N ALA A 161 18.08 -23.37 98.52
CA ALA A 161 17.00 -22.73 97.76
C ALA A 161 17.48 -21.44 97.08
N THR A 162 18.21 -20.57 97.80
CA THR A 162 18.79 -19.35 97.25
C THR A 162 19.75 -19.65 96.10
N ARG A 163 20.64 -20.65 96.24
CA ARG A 163 21.53 -21.06 95.13
C ARG A 163 20.75 -21.56 93.91
N GLN A 164 19.66 -22.30 94.11
CA GLN A 164 18.81 -22.74 93.00
C GLN A 164 18.11 -21.58 92.31
N VAL A 165 17.59 -20.61 93.08
CA VAL A 165 16.99 -19.38 92.55
C VAL A 165 18.02 -18.60 91.72
N CYS A 166 19.21 -18.33 92.27
CA CYS A 166 20.26 -17.60 91.54
C CYS A 166 20.71 -18.34 90.26
N ARG A 167 20.77 -19.68 90.26
CA ARG A 167 21.07 -20.46 89.05
C ARG A 167 19.99 -20.31 87.99
N LYS A 168 18.71 -20.42 88.37
CA LYS A 168 17.58 -20.22 87.45
C LYS A 168 17.52 -18.80 86.92
N GLU A 169 17.77 -17.82 87.79
CA GLU A 169 17.85 -16.41 87.43
C GLU A 169 18.93 -16.16 86.38
N ASN A 170 20.14 -16.70 86.54
CA ASN A 170 21.21 -16.57 85.55
C ASN A 170 20.84 -17.22 84.20
N ILE A 171 20.20 -18.40 84.22
CA ILE A 171 19.74 -19.08 83.00
C ILE A 171 18.70 -18.22 82.27
N LEU A 172 17.74 -17.64 83.02
CA LEU A 172 16.72 -16.77 82.44
C LEU A 172 17.31 -15.47 81.88
N HIS A 173 18.25 -14.84 82.59
CA HIS A 173 18.97 -13.66 82.09
C HIS A 173 19.71 -13.97 80.79
N GLN A 174 20.42 -15.11 80.75
CA GLN A 174 21.13 -15.52 79.55
C GLN A 174 20.18 -15.83 78.39
N ALA A 175 19.06 -16.52 78.65
CA ALA A 175 18.04 -16.81 77.65
C ALA A 175 17.41 -15.53 77.09
N LEU A 176 17.13 -14.54 77.95
CA LEU A 176 16.62 -13.23 77.55
C LEU A 176 17.60 -12.50 76.61
N ILE A 177 18.89 -12.49 76.94
CA ILE A 177 19.93 -11.87 76.10
C ILE A 177 20.02 -12.58 74.75
N CYS A 178 19.99 -13.92 74.73
CA CYS A 178 20.00 -14.70 73.50
C CYS A 178 18.78 -14.40 72.62
N GLU A 179 17.60 -14.29 73.22
CA GLU A 179 16.35 -14.00 72.51
C GLU A 179 16.34 -12.57 71.94
N GLN A 180 16.81 -11.59 72.72
CA GLN A 180 16.99 -10.22 72.23
C GLN A 180 17.95 -10.15 71.03
N ARG A 181 19.08 -10.87 71.08
CA ARG A 181 20.02 -10.94 69.94
C ARG A 181 19.38 -11.59 68.72
N ARG A 182 18.63 -12.69 68.89
CA ARG A 182 17.91 -13.34 67.78
C ARG A 182 16.92 -12.39 67.12
N ARG A 183 16.13 -11.66 67.92
CA ARG A 183 15.19 -10.67 67.40
C ARG A 183 15.89 -9.55 66.64
N TYR A 184 17.03 -9.08 67.15
CA TYR A 184 17.84 -8.07 66.46
C TYR A 184 18.35 -8.57 65.10
N TYR A 185 18.97 -9.75 65.05
CA TYR A 185 19.46 -10.33 63.79
C TYR A 185 18.33 -10.61 62.81
N ALA A 186 17.22 -11.20 63.26
CA ALA A 186 16.05 -11.46 62.41
C ALA A 186 15.42 -10.17 61.86
N LYS A 187 15.44 -9.08 62.65
CA LYS A 187 15.01 -7.76 62.17
C LYS A 187 15.97 -7.22 61.11
N ALA A 188 17.27 -7.27 61.35
CA ALA A 188 18.28 -6.83 60.39
C ALA A 188 18.24 -7.62 59.07
N GLU A 189 18.01 -8.94 59.14
CA GLU A 189 17.82 -9.78 57.95
C GLU A 189 16.56 -9.41 57.16
N ARG A 190 15.45 -9.14 57.85
CA ARG A 190 14.21 -8.64 57.21
C ARG A 190 14.44 -7.30 56.53
N ASP A 191 15.09 -6.35 57.20
CA ASP A 191 15.39 -5.04 56.63
C ASP A 191 16.32 -5.16 55.40
N LEU A 192 17.30 -6.06 55.45
CA LEU A 192 18.17 -6.37 54.31
C LEU A 192 17.40 -7.04 53.15
N ALA A 193 16.44 -7.92 53.46
CA ALA A 193 15.61 -8.56 52.44
C ALA A 193 14.67 -7.56 51.74
N ILE A 194 14.09 -6.62 52.50
CA ILE A 194 13.26 -5.53 51.96
C ILE A 194 14.09 -4.65 51.03
N THR A 195 15.24 -4.16 51.48
CA THR A 195 16.11 -3.32 50.65
C THR A 195 16.57 -4.04 49.37
N ARG A 196 16.88 -5.33 49.44
CA ARG A 196 17.19 -6.14 48.24
C ARG A 196 16.00 -6.24 47.28
N ARG A 197 14.78 -6.41 47.79
CA ARG A 197 13.56 -6.44 46.98
C ARG A 197 13.35 -5.10 46.29
N ASP A 198 13.44 -3.99 47.03
CA ASP A 198 13.25 -2.64 46.49
C ASP A 198 14.28 -2.33 45.37
N LEU A 199 15.54 -2.74 45.57
CA LEU A 199 16.58 -2.62 44.54
C LEU A 199 16.27 -3.44 43.29
N ALA A 200 15.77 -4.67 43.46
CA ALA A 200 15.38 -5.53 42.34
C ALA A 200 14.17 -4.99 41.58
N GLU A 201 13.15 -4.49 42.30
CA GLU A 201 11.98 -3.84 41.71
C GLU A 201 12.36 -2.57 40.95
N ALA A 202 13.23 -1.73 41.53
CA ALA A 202 13.76 -0.54 40.86
C ALA A 202 14.60 -0.90 39.62
N ALA A 203 15.38 -1.99 39.66
CA ALA A 203 16.12 -2.48 38.50
C ALA A 203 15.18 -2.98 37.39
N MET A 204 14.18 -3.77 37.73
CA MET A 204 13.14 -4.25 36.81
C MET A 204 12.35 -3.10 36.19
N GLY A 205 11.99 -2.09 36.99
CA GLY A 205 11.33 -0.87 36.51
C GLY A 205 12.19 -0.11 35.50
N ARG A 206 13.50 0.02 35.75
CA ARG A 206 14.45 0.63 34.80
C ARG A 206 14.54 -0.14 33.49
N ILE A 207 14.64 -1.48 33.54
CA ILE A 207 14.69 -2.32 32.34
C ILE A 207 13.40 -2.20 31.53
N ARG A 208 12.24 -2.27 32.20
CA ARG A 208 10.92 -2.12 31.56
C ARG A 208 10.81 -0.77 30.86
N ASN A 209 11.18 0.32 31.55
CA ASN A 209 11.16 1.67 30.98
C ASN A 209 12.13 1.81 29.79
N ALA A 210 13.33 1.23 29.88
CA ALA A 210 14.28 1.22 28.78
C ALA A 210 13.73 0.48 27.56
N HIS A 211 13.11 -0.69 27.77
CA HIS A 211 12.46 -1.46 26.70
C HIS A 211 11.29 -0.69 26.05
N HIS A 212 10.42 -0.08 26.85
CA HIS A 212 9.34 0.77 26.33
C HIS A 212 9.88 1.96 25.53
N LEU A 213 10.92 2.64 26.03
CA LEU A 213 11.56 3.74 25.33
C LEU A 213 12.20 3.29 24.02
N GLN A 214 12.86 2.14 23.99
CA GLN A 214 13.46 1.59 22.78
C GLN A 214 12.39 1.25 21.73
N ARG A 215 11.27 0.63 22.15
CA ARG A 215 10.14 0.34 21.28
C ARG A 215 9.52 1.62 20.71
N SER A 216 9.24 2.60 21.57
CA SER A 216 8.71 3.90 21.15
C SER A 216 9.65 4.64 20.20
N ARG A 217 10.98 4.55 20.41
CA ARG A 217 11.97 5.10 19.46
C ARG A 217 11.93 4.40 18.10
N GLY A 218 11.76 3.08 18.09
CA GLY A 218 11.56 2.31 16.85
C GLY A 218 10.30 2.75 16.10
N ASP A 219 9.18 2.86 16.82
CA ASP A 219 7.90 3.31 16.26
C ASP A 219 7.99 4.74 15.72
N VAL A 220 8.65 5.66 16.45
CA VAL A 220 8.92 7.03 15.98
C VAL A 220 9.79 7.03 14.72
N GLY A 221 10.84 6.20 14.67
CA GLY A 221 11.68 6.07 13.48
C GLY A 221 10.90 5.59 12.26
N LEU A 222 10.00 4.62 12.44
CA LEU A 222 9.13 4.13 11.38
C LEU A 222 8.12 5.19 10.92
N LEU A 223 7.54 5.95 11.85
CA LEU A 223 6.63 7.06 11.54
C LEU A 223 7.33 8.17 10.75
N VAL A 224 8.54 8.56 11.17
CA VAL A 224 9.34 9.56 10.45
C VAL A 224 9.69 9.06 9.05
N TYR A 225 10.14 7.81 8.92
CA TYR A 225 10.41 7.20 7.61
C TYR A 225 9.17 7.20 6.69
N ASN A 226 8.01 6.84 7.22
CA ASN A 226 6.75 6.85 6.47
C ASN A 226 6.33 8.28 6.09
N GLN A 227 6.53 9.25 6.97
CA GLN A 227 6.26 10.66 6.70
C GLN A 227 7.14 11.20 5.57
N ASP A 228 8.45 10.93 5.61
CA ASP A 228 9.39 11.37 4.57
C ASP A 228 9.04 10.77 3.22
N ARG A 229 8.70 9.48 3.17
CA ARG A 229 8.29 8.79 1.93
C ARG A 229 6.99 9.36 1.35
N LEU A 230 6.01 9.67 2.20
CA LEU A 230 4.78 10.35 1.79
C LEU A 230 5.06 11.75 1.26
N TYR A 231 5.93 12.49 1.93
CA TYR A 231 6.31 13.84 1.53
C TYR A 231 7.07 13.87 0.19
N GLU A 232 8.01 12.95 -0.02
CA GLU A 232 8.69 12.78 -1.32
C GLU A 232 7.68 12.49 -2.45
N ARG A 233 6.71 11.61 -2.20
CA ARG A 233 5.68 11.26 -3.18
C ARG A 233 4.80 12.47 -3.50
N TYR A 234 4.44 13.23 -2.47
CA TYR A 234 3.69 14.47 -2.62
C TYR A 234 4.46 15.52 -3.43
N GLU A 235 5.73 15.78 -3.11
CA GLU A 235 6.56 16.73 -3.85
C GLU A 235 6.76 16.28 -5.31
N LYS A 236 6.96 14.99 -5.58
CA LYS A 236 6.99 14.44 -6.95
C LYS A 236 5.68 14.69 -7.69
N TRP A 237 4.53 14.45 -7.07
CA TRP A 237 3.22 14.70 -7.67
C TRP A 237 2.99 16.20 -7.93
N LYS A 238 3.31 17.05 -6.95
CA LYS A 238 3.22 18.50 -7.03
C LYS A 238 4.09 19.04 -8.16
N ASN A 239 5.33 18.58 -8.30
CA ASN A 239 6.22 18.96 -9.39
C ASN A 239 5.68 18.53 -10.76
N LYS A 240 5.11 17.32 -10.87
CA LYS A 240 4.41 16.89 -12.10
C LYS A 240 3.23 17.79 -12.42
N THR A 241 2.43 18.16 -11.42
CA THR A 241 1.29 19.07 -11.59
C THR A 241 1.76 20.46 -12.01
N HIS A 242 2.82 20.98 -11.40
CA HIS A 242 3.38 22.28 -11.76
C HIS A 242 3.96 22.28 -13.17
N ALA A 243 4.71 21.24 -13.56
CA ALA A 243 5.22 21.07 -14.91
C ALA A 243 4.09 20.98 -15.95
N LYS A 244 3.01 20.25 -15.63
CA LYS A 244 1.80 20.22 -16.48
C LYS A 244 1.15 21.59 -16.59
N ARG A 245 1.00 22.33 -15.49
CA ARG A 245 0.47 23.71 -15.51
C ARG A 245 1.35 24.63 -16.34
N GLN A 246 2.68 24.52 -16.22
CA GLN A 246 3.60 25.32 -17.02
C GLN A 246 3.50 24.98 -18.52
N ASN A 247 3.38 23.70 -18.87
CA ASN A 247 3.14 23.31 -20.26
C ASN A 247 1.81 23.87 -20.79
N ILE A 248 0.75 23.86 -19.98
CA ILE A 248 -0.53 24.47 -20.36
C ILE A 248 -0.37 25.98 -20.57
N LEU A 249 0.32 26.69 -19.67
CA LEU A 249 0.61 28.12 -19.83
C LEU A 249 1.43 28.40 -21.10
N ASN A 250 2.50 27.64 -21.34
CA ASN A 250 3.32 27.77 -22.53
C ASN A 250 2.50 27.52 -23.82
N LEU A 251 1.60 26.52 -23.79
CA LEU A 251 0.70 26.25 -24.91
C LEU A 251 -0.33 27.38 -25.09
N GLN A 252 -0.85 27.94 -24.00
CA GLN A 252 -1.76 29.10 -24.05
C GLN A 252 -1.05 30.35 -24.59
N GLU A 253 0.21 30.60 -24.20
CA GLU A 253 1.04 31.68 -24.74
C GLU A 253 1.32 31.48 -26.22
N GLN A 254 1.60 30.25 -26.67
CA GLN A 254 1.75 29.93 -28.10
C GLN A 254 0.45 30.16 -28.87
N ILE A 255 -0.70 29.73 -28.33
CA ILE A 255 -2.01 29.99 -28.91
C ILE A 255 -2.27 31.49 -29.01
N PHE A 256 -2.00 32.24 -27.94
CA PHE A 256 -2.16 33.70 -27.91
C PHE A 256 -1.23 34.40 -28.91
N ALA A 257 0.02 33.94 -29.04
CA ALA A 257 0.96 34.46 -30.03
C ALA A 257 0.52 34.17 -31.47
N LEU A 258 -0.03 32.98 -31.73
CA LEU A 258 -0.61 32.61 -33.03
C LEU A 258 -1.91 33.39 -33.35
N GLN A 259 -2.68 33.78 -32.33
CA GLN A 259 -3.87 34.61 -32.48
C GLN A 259 -3.52 36.09 -32.76
N ASN A 260 -2.49 36.64 -32.12
CA ASN A 260 -2.13 38.07 -32.23
C ASN A 260 -1.13 38.38 -33.36
N ASN A 261 -0.30 37.42 -33.73
CA ASN A 261 0.52 37.47 -34.94
C ASN A 261 0.06 36.32 -35.83
N PRO A 262 -1.01 36.48 -36.62
CA PRO A 262 -1.36 35.45 -37.58
C PRO A 262 -0.19 35.36 -38.56
N PRO A 263 0.57 34.24 -38.61
CA PRO A 263 1.31 33.97 -39.82
C PRO A 263 0.25 33.92 -40.93
N ASN A 264 0.50 34.59 -42.05
CA ASN A 264 -0.39 34.65 -43.21
C ASN A 264 -0.54 33.25 -43.83
N ILE A 265 -1.25 32.38 -43.10
CA ILE A 265 -1.43 30.96 -43.34
C ILE A 265 -2.93 30.77 -43.24
N GLN A 266 -3.57 30.96 -44.38
CA GLN A 266 -4.94 30.54 -44.59
C GLN A 266 -5.06 29.05 -44.17
N GLN A 267 -5.89 28.84 -43.15
CA GLN A 267 -6.57 27.61 -42.76
C GLN A 267 -5.71 26.33 -42.69
N ILE A 268 -5.42 25.89 -41.46
CA ILE A 268 -5.03 24.51 -41.15
C ILE A 268 -6.23 23.84 -40.49
N GLY A 269 -6.73 22.79 -41.15
CA GLY A 269 -7.32 21.60 -40.56
C GLY A 269 -8.60 21.78 -39.73
N ILE A 270 -9.75 21.48 -40.34
CA ILE A 270 -10.97 21.19 -39.59
C ILE A 270 -10.69 19.96 -38.72
N ILE A 271 -10.59 20.19 -37.41
CA ILE A 271 -10.49 19.18 -36.37
C ILE A 271 -11.74 18.30 -36.42
N GLY A 272 -11.59 17.00 -36.72
CA GLY A 272 -12.59 15.98 -36.42
C GLY A 272 -13.23 15.21 -37.59
N TYR A 273 -13.01 15.57 -38.85
CA TYR A 273 -13.52 14.80 -40.00
C TYR A 273 -12.42 13.89 -40.56
N GLY A 274 -12.58 12.58 -40.40
CA GLY A 274 -11.75 11.58 -41.09
C GLY A 274 -11.90 11.67 -42.62
N PRO A 275 -11.03 11.01 -43.38
CA PRO A 275 -11.15 10.98 -44.84
C PRO A 275 -12.52 10.38 -45.26
N PRO A 276 -13.20 10.93 -46.27
CA PRO A 276 -14.51 10.44 -46.69
C PRO A 276 -14.38 9.06 -47.34
N ILE A 277 -14.95 8.03 -46.70
CA ILE A 277 -14.90 6.64 -47.18
C ILE A 277 -16.02 6.41 -48.21
N PHE A 278 -15.67 5.84 -49.37
CA PHE A 278 -16.64 5.44 -50.39
C PHE A 278 -16.84 3.93 -50.39
N TYR A 279 -18.07 3.50 -50.09
CA TYR A 279 -18.41 2.07 -50.04
C TYR A 279 -18.93 1.56 -51.38
N GLY A 280 -19.49 2.45 -52.21
CA GLY A 280 -20.14 2.07 -53.45
C GLY A 280 -21.51 1.42 -53.22
N ARG A 281 -22.28 1.96 -52.26
CA ARG A 281 -23.63 1.48 -51.93
C ARG A 281 -24.68 2.07 -52.86
N PRO A 282 -25.85 1.42 -53.02
CA PRO A 282 -26.99 2.03 -53.68
C PRO A 282 -27.36 3.36 -52.99
N GLY A 283 -27.29 4.47 -53.73
CA GLY A 283 -27.54 5.83 -53.23
C GLY A 283 -26.30 6.67 -52.94
N GLU A 284 -25.09 6.11 -52.97
CA GLU A 284 -23.85 6.90 -52.97
C GLU A 284 -23.52 7.33 -54.41
N ASP A 285 -23.49 8.64 -54.69
CA ASP A 285 -23.08 9.15 -56.00
C ASP A 285 -21.55 9.29 -56.05
N PRO A 286 -20.85 8.63 -57.01
CA PRO A 286 -19.42 8.81 -57.21
C PRO A 286 -19.01 10.27 -57.40
N GLU A 287 -19.83 11.10 -58.06
CA GLU A 287 -19.46 12.50 -58.33
C GLU A 287 -19.50 13.36 -57.05
N ASP A 288 -20.52 13.17 -56.20
CA ASP A 288 -20.59 13.83 -54.91
C ASP A 288 -19.43 13.44 -54.00
N TRP A 289 -19.08 12.15 -53.95
CA TRP A 289 -17.93 11.69 -53.19
C TRP A 289 -16.61 12.26 -53.73
N LEU A 290 -16.43 12.30 -55.06
CA LEU A 290 -15.23 12.90 -55.67
C LEU A 290 -15.08 14.38 -55.30
N ARG A 291 -16.17 15.14 -55.22
CA ARG A 291 -16.15 16.54 -54.77
C ARG A 291 -15.74 16.65 -53.30
N GLU A 292 -16.22 15.75 -52.45
CA GLU A 292 -15.85 15.71 -51.03
C GLU A 292 -14.37 15.33 -50.84
N MET A 293 -13.91 14.30 -51.56
CA MET A 293 -12.51 13.90 -51.60
C MET A 293 -11.59 15.00 -52.12
N GLN A 294 -12.00 15.71 -53.16
CA GLN A 294 -11.26 16.86 -53.67
C GLN A 294 -11.10 17.92 -52.58
N ARG A 295 -12.17 18.27 -51.85
CA ARG A 295 -12.10 19.21 -50.71
C ARG A 295 -11.17 18.69 -49.63
N TYR A 296 -11.24 17.41 -49.32
CA TYR A 296 -10.36 16.76 -48.33
C TYR A 296 -8.89 16.83 -48.75
N ILE A 297 -8.55 16.45 -49.98
CA ILE A 297 -7.17 16.46 -50.50
C ILE A 297 -6.59 17.88 -50.53
N ILE A 298 -7.39 18.87 -50.96
CA ILE A 298 -7.01 20.30 -50.91
C ILE A 298 -6.77 20.74 -49.46
N ALA A 299 -7.66 20.36 -48.53
CA ALA A 299 -7.52 20.66 -47.10
C ALA A 299 -6.32 19.98 -46.44
N SER A 300 -5.97 18.76 -46.89
CA SER A 300 -4.76 18.02 -46.51
C SER A 300 -3.47 18.61 -47.10
N ARG A 301 -3.56 19.73 -47.84
CA ARG A 301 -2.43 20.44 -48.45
C ARG A 301 -1.65 19.63 -49.49
N ILE A 302 -2.31 18.64 -50.09
CA ILE A 302 -1.74 17.88 -51.21
C ILE A 302 -2.03 18.66 -52.49
N ASN A 303 -1.02 19.38 -53.00
CA ASN A 303 -1.14 20.13 -54.25
C ASN A 303 -1.01 19.18 -55.46
N VAL A 304 -2.10 19.01 -56.20
CA VAL A 304 -2.16 18.17 -57.41
C VAL A 304 -2.09 18.96 -58.71
N ALA A 305 -1.81 20.27 -58.71
CA ALA A 305 -1.78 21.08 -59.93
C ALA A 305 -0.81 20.52 -61.00
N PRO A 306 -1.11 20.64 -62.31
CA PRO A 306 -0.21 20.15 -63.35
C PRO A 306 1.08 20.99 -63.43
N GLY A 307 2.25 20.34 -63.33
CA GLY A 307 3.55 21.00 -63.49
C GLY A 307 4.74 20.01 -63.39
N ALA A 308 5.86 20.35 -64.05
CA ALA A 308 7.03 19.48 -64.31
C ALA A 308 7.84 18.99 -63.09
N GLY A 309 7.30 19.09 -61.88
CA GLY A 309 7.95 18.61 -60.65
C GLY A 309 6.98 18.11 -59.57
N GLN A 310 5.69 17.92 -59.91
CA GLN A 310 4.63 17.61 -58.93
C GLN A 310 4.07 16.18 -59.04
N ALA A 311 4.66 15.32 -59.87
CA ALA A 311 4.30 13.90 -59.97
C ALA A 311 4.20 13.19 -58.61
N PRO A 312 5.11 13.43 -57.63
CA PRO A 312 5.03 12.78 -56.32
C PRO A 312 3.74 13.07 -55.55
N ARG A 313 3.15 14.27 -55.72
CA ARG A 313 1.92 14.67 -55.01
C ARG A 313 0.65 14.16 -55.68
N ARG A 314 0.65 13.99 -57.02
CA ARG A 314 -0.45 13.31 -57.71
C ARG A 314 -0.46 11.82 -57.39
N GLU A 315 0.70 11.21 -57.20
CA GLU A 315 0.82 9.83 -56.72
C GLU A 315 0.37 9.69 -55.25
N GLU A 316 0.70 10.66 -54.40
CA GLU A 316 0.19 10.74 -53.02
C GLU A 316 -1.34 10.86 -52.98
N ALA A 317 -1.91 11.76 -53.79
CA ALA A 317 -3.36 11.90 -53.93
C ALA A 317 -4.02 10.62 -54.48
N PHE A 318 -3.39 9.95 -55.44
CA PHE A 318 -3.86 8.65 -55.95
C PHE A 318 -3.91 7.60 -54.84
N GLY A 319 -2.84 7.47 -54.05
CA GLY A 319 -2.79 6.57 -52.89
C GLY A 319 -3.88 6.87 -51.88
N LEU A 320 -4.12 8.16 -51.58
CA LEU A 320 -5.17 8.58 -50.66
C LEU A 320 -6.56 8.22 -51.19
N VAL A 321 -6.86 8.51 -52.46
CA VAL A 321 -8.14 8.14 -53.11
C VAL A 321 -8.39 6.64 -53.00
N VAL A 322 -7.40 5.80 -53.33
CA VAL A 322 -7.52 4.34 -53.25
C VAL A 322 -7.70 3.87 -51.79
N SER A 323 -7.02 4.49 -50.83
CA SER A 323 -7.15 4.13 -49.41
C SER A 323 -8.54 4.43 -48.81
N CYS A 324 -9.29 5.34 -49.43
CA CYS A 324 -10.64 5.71 -49.01
C CYS A 324 -11.73 4.85 -49.66
N LEU A 325 -11.37 3.88 -50.50
CA LEU A 325 -12.31 2.93 -51.07
C LEU A 325 -12.55 1.78 -50.11
N ALA A 326 -13.81 1.42 -49.92
CA ALA A 326 -14.25 0.28 -49.12
C ALA A 326 -15.35 -0.50 -49.86
N GLY A 327 -15.71 -1.68 -49.34
CA GLY A 327 -16.85 -2.46 -49.83
C GLY A 327 -16.81 -2.75 -51.33
N ASN A 328 -17.91 -2.41 -52.03
CA ASN A 328 -18.09 -2.66 -53.46
C ASN A 328 -17.10 -1.84 -54.31
N ALA A 329 -16.82 -0.61 -53.92
CA ALA A 329 -15.89 0.25 -54.64
C ALA A 329 -14.45 -0.29 -54.60
N LEU A 330 -14.00 -0.75 -53.43
CA LEU A 330 -12.68 -1.37 -53.30
C LEU A 330 -12.58 -2.68 -54.09
N ASN A 331 -13.65 -3.49 -54.08
CA ASN A 331 -13.70 -4.72 -54.87
C ASN A 331 -13.61 -4.43 -56.37
N TRP A 332 -14.36 -3.44 -56.86
CA TRP A 332 -14.30 -3.00 -58.25
C TRP A 332 -12.89 -2.52 -58.63
N TYR A 333 -12.23 -1.70 -57.79
CA TYR A 333 -10.87 -1.25 -58.06
C TYR A 333 -9.90 -2.43 -58.17
N ASN A 334 -9.91 -3.35 -57.20
CA ASN A 334 -9.00 -4.48 -57.18
C ASN A 334 -9.21 -5.47 -58.34
N THR A 335 -10.46 -5.63 -58.81
CA THR A 335 -10.79 -6.61 -59.86
C THR A 335 -10.72 -6.04 -61.27
N ARG A 336 -11.07 -4.76 -61.45
CA ARG A 336 -11.20 -4.15 -62.78
C ARG A 336 -10.11 -3.15 -63.14
N VAL A 337 -9.49 -2.49 -62.15
CA VAL A 337 -8.57 -1.37 -62.41
C VAL A 337 -7.13 -1.70 -62.02
N LYS A 338 -6.93 -2.34 -60.86
CA LYS A 338 -5.60 -2.60 -60.32
C LYS A 338 -4.78 -3.50 -61.25
N GLY A 339 -3.58 -3.05 -61.59
CA GLY A 339 -2.64 -3.78 -62.47
C GLY A 339 -2.96 -3.71 -63.96
N LYS A 340 -3.96 -2.92 -64.37
CA LYS A 340 -4.25 -2.64 -65.79
C LYS A 340 -3.42 -1.47 -66.31
N ASN A 341 -3.25 -1.42 -67.62
CA ASN A 341 -2.65 -0.31 -68.37
C ASN A 341 -3.73 0.56 -69.04
N TRP A 342 -3.34 1.77 -69.44
CA TRP A 342 -4.25 2.74 -70.07
C TRP A 342 -4.02 2.85 -71.57
N ARG A 343 -5.00 2.44 -72.38
CA ARG A 343 -4.94 2.53 -73.85
C ARG A 343 -5.70 3.74 -74.35
N CYS A 344 -5.12 4.44 -75.33
CA CYS A 344 -5.74 5.58 -75.98
C CYS A 344 -6.11 5.23 -77.43
N ASN A 345 -7.30 4.69 -77.66
CA ASN A 345 -7.74 4.15 -78.97
C ASN A 345 -7.65 5.12 -80.16
N ASN A 346 -7.65 6.42 -79.90
CA ASN A 346 -7.63 7.44 -80.94
C ASN A 346 -6.24 8.04 -81.18
N LEU A 347 -5.21 7.50 -80.51
CA LEU A 347 -3.81 7.95 -80.57
C LEU A 347 -2.92 6.83 -81.08
N SER A 348 -2.22 7.08 -82.18
CA SER A 348 -1.16 6.21 -82.67
C SER A 348 0.03 6.15 -81.71
N ASP A 349 0.83 5.10 -81.79
CA ASP A 349 2.11 4.99 -81.07
C ASP A 349 3.29 5.64 -81.82
N ASN A 350 3.02 6.30 -82.96
CA ASN A 350 3.99 6.96 -83.82
C ASN A 350 3.88 8.50 -83.77
N LEU A 351 3.48 9.05 -82.62
CA LEU A 351 3.38 10.50 -82.39
C LEU A 351 4.74 11.19 -82.20
N GLY A 352 5.82 10.42 -82.02
CA GLY A 352 7.18 10.95 -81.86
C GLY A 352 7.40 11.66 -80.51
N VAL A 353 6.57 11.38 -79.50
CA VAL A 353 6.66 11.95 -78.15
C VAL A 353 6.89 10.88 -77.09
N ALA A 354 7.49 11.27 -75.96
CA ALA A 354 7.97 10.32 -74.96
C ALA A 354 6.85 9.70 -74.10
N ASP A 355 5.79 10.45 -73.79
CA ASP A 355 4.69 10.02 -72.93
C ASP A 355 3.39 10.82 -73.20
N LEU A 356 2.31 10.49 -72.50
CA LEU A 356 1.03 11.18 -72.62
C LEU A 356 1.07 12.65 -72.17
N ASN A 357 1.99 13.05 -71.29
CA ASN A 357 2.15 14.46 -70.93
C ASN A 357 2.79 15.25 -72.07
N ALA A 358 3.73 14.65 -72.79
CA ALA A 358 4.32 15.23 -73.99
C ALA A 358 3.27 15.34 -75.12
N VAL A 359 2.32 14.39 -75.23
CA VAL A 359 1.15 14.52 -76.12
C VAL A 359 0.35 15.78 -75.77
N ARG A 360 0.11 16.08 -74.48
CA ARG A 360 -0.60 17.31 -74.04
C ARG A 360 0.14 18.59 -74.47
N GLY A 361 1.47 18.53 -74.52
CA GLY A 361 2.33 19.66 -74.86
C GLY A 361 2.53 19.91 -76.36
N LEU A 362 1.90 19.11 -77.24
CA LEU A 362 1.99 19.31 -78.68
C LEU A 362 1.40 20.67 -79.09
N ASN A 363 2.22 21.47 -79.77
CA ASN A 363 1.83 22.79 -80.24
C ASN A 363 0.89 22.71 -81.46
N ALA A 364 0.10 23.77 -81.62
CA ALA A 364 -0.68 24.00 -82.83
C ALA A 364 0.25 24.32 -84.02
N GLY A 365 -0.22 23.99 -85.22
CA GLY A 365 0.45 24.26 -86.49
C GLY A 365 0.58 23.02 -87.36
N ASN A 366 1.17 23.18 -88.55
CA ASN A 366 1.18 22.16 -89.60
C ASN A 366 2.56 21.52 -89.83
N ASP A 367 3.55 21.83 -88.98
CA ASP A 367 4.87 21.19 -89.06
C ASP A 367 4.78 19.72 -88.60
N GLY A 368 5.76 18.91 -89.00
CA GLY A 368 5.73 17.45 -88.80
C GLY A 368 5.68 16.97 -87.34
N ASN A 369 5.95 17.84 -86.37
CA ASN A 369 5.87 17.57 -84.93
C ASN A 369 4.75 18.35 -84.21
N GLN A 370 3.88 19.02 -84.97
CA GLN A 370 2.72 19.76 -84.47
C GLN A 370 1.43 18.99 -84.80
N ILE A 371 0.33 19.35 -84.13
CA ILE A 371 -0.95 18.64 -84.25
C ILE A 371 -1.41 18.51 -85.71
N GLY A 372 -1.29 19.56 -86.52
CA GLY A 372 -1.75 19.55 -87.91
C GLY A 372 -0.93 18.64 -88.82
N GLY A 373 0.39 18.60 -88.63
CA GLY A 373 1.28 17.70 -89.36
C GLY A 373 1.01 16.24 -89.00
N LEU A 374 0.93 15.94 -87.70
CA LEU A 374 0.63 14.59 -87.19
C LEU A 374 -0.77 14.10 -87.59
N ASN A 375 -1.77 15.00 -87.61
CA ASN A 375 -3.10 14.68 -88.08
C ASN A 375 -3.12 14.34 -89.59
N THR A 376 -2.34 15.07 -90.39
CA THR A 376 -2.20 14.78 -91.84
C THR A 376 -1.53 13.43 -92.08
N ALA A 377 -0.58 13.05 -91.21
CA ALA A 377 0.05 11.74 -91.23
C ALA A 377 -0.85 10.59 -90.75
N GLY A 378 -2.06 10.88 -90.24
CA GLY A 378 -3.02 9.88 -89.78
C GLY A 378 -2.78 9.35 -88.36
N GLU A 379 -1.94 10.04 -87.58
CA GLU A 379 -1.56 9.62 -86.22
C GLU A 379 -2.66 9.87 -85.17
N PHE A 380 -3.63 10.72 -85.50
CA PHE A 380 -4.86 10.90 -84.75
C PHE A 380 -6.02 10.24 -85.49
N GLN A 381 -6.81 9.44 -84.78
CA GLN A 381 -7.91 8.66 -85.36
C GLN A 381 -9.23 8.90 -84.62
N GLY A 382 -10.33 8.43 -85.19
CA GLY A 382 -11.64 8.44 -84.56
C GLY A 382 -12.05 9.82 -83.99
N LYS A 383 -12.31 9.86 -82.67
CA LYS A 383 -12.78 11.08 -82.00
C LYS A 383 -11.71 12.18 -81.92
N ALA A 384 -10.41 11.81 -81.87
CA ALA A 384 -9.33 12.79 -81.85
C ALA A 384 -9.24 13.53 -83.19
N ALA A 385 -9.24 12.80 -84.31
CA ALA A 385 -9.26 13.40 -85.65
C ALA A 385 -10.50 14.28 -85.87
N ALA A 386 -11.68 13.83 -85.43
CA ALA A 386 -12.91 14.61 -85.52
C ALA A 386 -12.85 15.91 -84.70
N LYS A 387 -12.28 15.87 -83.49
CA LYS A 387 -12.08 17.04 -82.61
C LYS A 387 -11.12 18.05 -83.25
N ILE A 388 -9.99 17.57 -83.79
CA ILE A 388 -9.02 18.40 -84.52
C ILE A 388 -9.69 19.04 -85.74
N GLY A 389 -10.45 18.28 -86.53
CA GLY A 389 -11.18 18.79 -87.69
C GLY A 389 -12.19 19.88 -87.34
N ARG A 390 -12.84 19.79 -86.17
CA ARG A 390 -13.78 20.80 -85.69
C ARG A 390 -13.09 22.11 -85.24
N ILE A 391 -11.91 22.02 -84.62
CA ILE A 391 -11.14 23.20 -84.15
C ILE A 391 -10.36 23.84 -85.30
N GLY A 392 -9.84 23.01 -86.21
CA GLY A 392 -8.89 23.38 -87.26
C GLY A 392 -7.50 22.81 -86.94
N ALA A 393 -6.92 22.06 -87.89
CA ALA A 393 -5.67 21.33 -87.70
C ALA A 393 -4.46 22.22 -87.32
N GLY A 394 -4.38 23.44 -87.86
CA GLY A 394 -3.34 24.40 -87.52
C GLY A 394 -3.56 25.18 -86.22
N ILE A 395 -4.67 24.93 -85.51
CA ILE A 395 -5.08 25.65 -84.28
C ILE A 395 -5.19 24.69 -83.10
N ALA A 396 -5.61 23.45 -83.33
CA ALA A 396 -5.73 22.44 -82.30
C ALA A 396 -4.37 22.16 -81.63
N THR A 397 -4.40 21.97 -80.32
CA THR A 397 -3.24 21.67 -79.48
C THR A 397 -3.39 20.30 -78.84
N GLY A 398 -2.31 19.76 -78.28
CA GLY A 398 -2.35 18.51 -77.52
C GLY A 398 -3.36 18.52 -76.37
N ALA A 399 -3.55 19.70 -75.75
CA ALA A 399 -4.50 19.90 -74.66
C ALA A 399 -5.97 19.74 -75.09
N ASP A 400 -6.29 19.88 -76.38
CA ASP A 400 -7.64 19.66 -76.92
C ASP A 400 -8.00 18.17 -77.06
N ILE A 401 -6.99 17.31 -77.04
CA ILE A 401 -7.11 15.85 -77.21
C ILE A 401 -7.01 15.15 -75.86
N ILE A 402 -6.01 15.53 -75.06
CA ILE A 402 -5.87 15.10 -73.67
C ILE A 402 -5.87 16.37 -72.80
N PRO A 403 -6.94 16.62 -72.04
CA PRO A 403 -7.02 17.80 -71.20
C PRO A 403 -5.91 17.85 -70.14
N ASN A 404 -5.38 19.05 -69.89
CA ASN A 404 -4.49 19.31 -68.75
C ASN A 404 -5.27 19.65 -67.47
N GLY A 405 -6.39 18.96 -67.26
CA GLY A 405 -7.27 19.17 -66.12
C GLY A 405 -6.59 18.79 -64.81
N THR A 406 -6.93 19.50 -63.73
CA THR A 406 -6.36 19.16 -62.41
C THR A 406 -7.09 17.96 -61.81
N TRP A 407 -8.42 17.93 -61.94
CA TRP A 407 -9.33 16.93 -61.35
C TRP A 407 -10.34 16.37 -62.37
N ASP A 408 -10.52 17.05 -63.48
CA ASP A 408 -11.56 16.86 -64.49
C ASP A 408 -10.98 16.50 -65.86
N GLU A 409 -10.09 15.51 -65.86
CA GLU A 409 -9.51 15.00 -67.10
C GLU A 409 -10.55 14.16 -67.86
N ASP A 410 -11.07 14.69 -68.98
CA ASP A 410 -11.90 13.93 -69.91
C ASP A 410 -11.04 13.18 -70.93
N TRP A 411 -10.99 11.85 -70.80
CA TRP A 411 -10.22 10.98 -71.68
C TRP A 411 -11.00 10.43 -72.88
N SER A 412 -12.25 10.86 -73.07
CA SER A 412 -13.13 10.33 -74.12
C SER A 412 -12.64 10.64 -75.53
N ILE A 413 -11.96 11.78 -75.73
CA ILE A 413 -11.41 12.21 -77.03
C ILE A 413 -10.21 11.34 -77.42
N ALA A 414 -9.30 11.07 -76.48
CA ALA A 414 -8.18 10.16 -76.68
C ALA A 414 -8.61 8.68 -76.80
N GLY A 415 -9.87 8.36 -76.45
CA GLY A 415 -10.39 7.00 -76.50
C GLY A 415 -9.83 6.12 -75.38
N GLY A 416 -9.70 6.69 -74.18
CA GLY A 416 -9.13 6.04 -73.00
C GLY A 416 -9.91 4.80 -72.55
N GLU A 417 -9.21 3.67 -72.43
CA GLU A 417 -9.76 2.40 -71.92
C GLU A 417 -8.73 1.59 -71.12
N LEU A 418 -9.22 0.66 -70.29
CA LEU A 418 -8.40 -0.26 -69.52
C LEU A 418 -8.04 -1.50 -70.34
N VAL A 419 -6.77 -1.89 -70.37
CA VAL A 419 -6.29 -3.11 -71.05
C VAL A 419 -5.23 -3.87 -70.26
N ASP A 420 -5.08 -5.16 -70.58
CA ASP A 420 -4.01 -6.03 -70.06
C ASP A 420 -2.77 -6.05 -70.96
N ASN A 421 -2.86 -5.44 -72.14
CA ASN A 421 -1.78 -5.39 -73.10
C ASN A 421 -0.54 -4.69 -72.53
N ALA A 422 0.64 -5.11 -73.01
CA ALA A 422 1.90 -4.49 -72.63
C ALA A 422 1.90 -2.98 -72.98
N PRO A 423 2.58 -2.13 -72.19
CA PRO A 423 2.73 -0.72 -72.50
C PRO A 423 3.39 -0.51 -73.87
N VAL A 424 2.90 0.46 -74.62
CA VAL A 424 3.39 0.88 -75.94
C VAL A 424 3.52 2.40 -75.92
N ALA A 425 4.76 2.87 -75.96
CA ALA A 425 5.05 4.30 -75.86
C ALA A 425 4.68 5.03 -77.16
N PRO A 426 4.30 6.33 -77.09
CA PRO A 426 3.87 7.11 -78.25
C PRO A 426 4.98 7.46 -79.27
N ASN A 427 6.19 6.91 -79.14
CA ASN A 427 7.30 7.04 -80.10
C ASN A 427 7.84 5.69 -80.61
N THR A 428 7.08 4.61 -80.46
CA THR A 428 7.55 3.24 -80.77
C THR A 428 7.52 2.95 -82.28
N GLY A 429 6.66 3.66 -83.04
CA GLY A 429 6.62 3.55 -84.51
C GLY A 429 6.09 2.22 -85.02
N GLY A 430 5.09 1.64 -84.34
CA GLY A 430 4.54 0.33 -84.65
C GLY A 430 3.73 0.31 -85.96
N SER A 431 3.73 -0.83 -86.65
CA SER A 431 2.84 -1.08 -87.80
C SER A 431 1.41 -1.40 -87.35
N LEU A 432 0.42 -0.90 -88.10
CA LEU A 432 -1.02 -0.85 -87.77
C LEU A 432 -1.68 -2.17 -87.29
N PRO A 433 -2.67 -2.12 -86.37
CA PRO A 433 -3.18 -0.93 -85.67
C PRO A 433 -2.37 -0.67 -84.40
N ALA A 434 -1.37 0.19 -84.50
CA ALA A 434 -0.51 0.57 -83.39
C ALA A 434 -1.17 1.71 -82.62
N VAL A 435 -1.38 1.51 -81.32
CA VAL A 435 -2.14 2.40 -80.44
C VAL A 435 -1.29 2.67 -79.21
N THR A 436 -1.30 3.90 -78.72
CA THR A 436 -0.57 4.24 -77.48
C THR A 436 -1.19 3.54 -76.26
N ILE A 437 -0.36 2.85 -75.48
CA ILE A 437 -0.72 2.19 -74.22
C ILE A 437 0.24 2.68 -73.13
N ALA A 438 -0.24 3.53 -72.24
CA ALA A 438 0.53 4.03 -71.11
C ALA A 438 0.59 3.00 -69.98
N PRO A 439 1.75 2.87 -69.30
CA PRO A 439 1.90 1.99 -68.15
C PRO A 439 1.15 2.51 -66.94
N ASP A 440 0.50 1.58 -66.23
CA ASP A 440 -0.28 1.82 -65.02
C ASP A 440 -1.42 2.85 -65.16
N ILE A 441 -2.24 2.96 -64.12
CA ILE A 441 -3.31 3.95 -64.03
C ILE A 441 -2.86 5.12 -63.15
N LYS A 442 -3.04 6.34 -63.65
CA LYS A 442 -2.75 7.60 -62.95
C LYS A 442 -4.04 8.24 -62.40
N LEU A 443 -3.90 9.21 -61.49
CA LEU A 443 -5.02 9.88 -60.80
C LEU A 443 -6.12 10.35 -61.77
N GLY A 444 -5.79 11.10 -62.81
CA GLY A 444 -6.80 11.61 -63.75
C GLY A 444 -7.58 10.51 -64.48
N GLN A 445 -6.92 9.41 -64.83
CA GLN A 445 -7.56 8.26 -65.47
C GLN A 445 -8.47 7.52 -64.47
N LEU A 446 -8.04 7.37 -63.21
CA LEU A 446 -8.86 6.78 -62.16
C LEU A 446 -10.13 7.61 -61.89
N LEU A 447 -10.00 8.93 -61.77
CA LEU A 447 -11.13 9.84 -61.57
C LEU A 447 -12.11 9.79 -62.74
N TYR A 448 -11.59 9.73 -63.97
CA TYR A 448 -12.40 9.55 -65.18
C TYR A 448 -13.16 8.21 -65.16
N LEU A 449 -12.52 7.12 -64.76
CA LEU A 449 -13.17 5.81 -64.64
C LEU A 449 -14.26 5.80 -63.57
N PHE A 450 -14.05 6.47 -62.44
CA PHE A 450 -15.10 6.64 -61.42
C PHE A 450 -16.33 7.35 -61.97
N ARG A 451 -16.15 8.33 -62.85
CA ARG A 451 -17.26 9.07 -63.47
C ARG A 451 -17.97 8.31 -64.59
N THR A 452 -17.28 7.44 -65.30
CA THR A 452 -17.76 6.89 -66.58
C THR A 452 -18.00 5.39 -66.56
N ALA A 453 -17.24 4.64 -65.76
CA ALA A 453 -17.23 3.18 -65.74
C ALA A 453 -17.69 2.59 -64.40
N TYR A 454 -17.62 3.37 -63.31
CA TYR A 454 -18.21 2.95 -62.04
C TYR A 454 -19.70 3.25 -62.04
N THR A 455 -20.49 2.26 -62.46
CA THR A 455 -21.93 2.31 -62.29
C THR A 455 -22.29 1.80 -60.90
N THR A 456 -22.86 2.66 -60.07
CA THR A 456 -23.66 2.23 -58.92
C THR A 456 -24.95 1.62 -59.45
N VAL A 457 -24.86 0.42 -60.04
CA VAL A 457 -25.99 -0.21 -60.73
C VAL A 457 -27.13 -0.47 -59.74
N GLU A 458 -28.14 0.38 -59.90
CA GLU A 458 -29.58 0.16 -59.99
C GLU A 458 -30.29 -0.60 -58.86
N HIS A 459 -31.18 0.16 -58.21
CA HIS A 459 -32.54 -0.23 -57.87
C HIS A 459 -32.98 -1.61 -58.41
N LEU A 460 -32.99 -2.60 -57.52
CA LEU A 460 -34.00 -3.64 -57.62
C LEU A 460 -35.37 -2.96 -57.45
N LYS A 461 -36.13 -2.90 -58.53
CA LYS A 461 -37.59 -2.98 -58.44
C LYS A 461 -37.98 -4.38 -57.97
#